data_AF-A0A222WRF6-F1
#
_entry.id   AF-A0A222WRF6-F1
#
_cell.length_a   1.000
_cell.length_b   1.000
_cell.length_c   1.000
_cell.angle_alpha   90.00
_cell.angle_beta   90.00
_cell.angle_gamma   90.00
#
_symmetry.space_group_name_H-M   'P 1'
#
loop_
_entity.id
_entity.type
_entity.pdbx_description
1 polymer ?
#
loop_
_entity_poly.entity_id
_entity_poly.type
_entity_poly.pdbx_seq_one_letter_code
_entity_poly.pdbx_strand_id
1 'polypeptide(L)'
;MVSNTWSFGFIGEIKQFEDMAKNYRHSNQNVYFRITSPTVNLELKYIWYHKLFNDIWTLTSIFGGQAAKLNKIARFLNEKYPALHSLLDLEIDKAEHEWLHWLNDQGNKIKFYRQVLQYGAEYTHNNHLANFLRYIHSNLYQLTDNREEWEKDRWDVRILHERYGIYYNKSSTNYLLDFTNIKQVNMDQHIKKYIKHRLLSKSFSWSSARRYILYLSRFIAFIFSLEPTWRDLKGLKRSHIERYIQWLHEYTAKKLMQKNAHSENYILEGLLVIRKFLEDIQRYEYDIAPMTHVRKLLFPEDMPKLRKKSIEQIDYIPEYVLEQLFTYLNELNKNYIPVVWVAFKTGLRISDVLGLTADCLVKLNGKYSIVTDIEKMVSLIPKLTFVKDSLSVDKDYIYIDVSVRTEEEEKTRSFKFNLKSIVDHRELNINFDKPSKTIEIINDVGYGIRIRVLPFFLEQTQYELDCEILYIGQSTPVD
;
A
#
# COMPACT_ATOMS: atom_id res chain seq x y z
N MET A 1 29.41 19.40 -0.59
CA MET A 1 29.07 20.84 -0.43
C MET A 1 29.41 21.30 0.98
N VAL A 2 30.57 21.95 1.20
CA VAL A 2 31.05 22.34 2.54
C VAL A 2 30.73 23.81 2.88
N SER A 3 30.47 24.65 1.86
CA SER A 3 30.15 26.07 2.03
C SER A 3 28.95 26.30 2.97
N ASN A 4 29.01 27.38 3.76
CA ASN A 4 27.88 27.87 4.58
C ASN A 4 26.82 28.61 3.76
N THR A 5 27.10 28.90 2.50
CA THR A 5 26.16 29.53 1.56
C THR A 5 26.04 28.66 0.33
N TRP A 6 24.82 28.23 0.03
CA TRP A 6 24.52 27.49 -1.18
C TRP A 6 23.74 28.40 -2.10
N SER A 7 24.21 28.56 -3.34
CA SER A 7 23.57 29.40 -4.35
C SER A 7 22.86 28.56 -5.40
N PHE A 8 21.75 29.10 -5.91
CA PHE A 8 20.99 28.51 -7.01
C PHE A 8 21.85 28.43 -8.27
N GLY A 9 22.69 29.44 -8.55
CA GLY A 9 23.60 29.40 -9.70
C GLY A 9 24.48 28.15 -9.71
N PHE A 10 25.12 27.83 -8.58
CA PHE A 10 25.97 26.64 -8.47
C PHE A 10 25.16 25.32 -8.50
N ILE A 11 24.05 25.26 -7.76
CA ILE A 11 23.26 24.02 -7.66
C ILE A 11 22.48 23.74 -8.94
N GLY A 12 21.96 24.78 -9.61
CA GLY A 12 21.17 24.66 -10.84
C GLY A 12 21.99 24.22 -12.05
N GLU A 13 23.32 24.40 -12.02
CA GLU A 13 24.24 23.89 -13.04
C GLU A 13 24.46 22.37 -12.97
N ILE A 14 24.09 21.73 -11.85
CA ILE A 14 24.22 20.29 -11.70
C ILE A 14 23.21 19.60 -12.62
N LYS A 15 23.72 18.70 -13.48
CA LYS A 15 22.94 18.00 -14.52
C LYS A 15 21.62 17.38 -14.02
N GLN A 16 21.61 16.83 -12.80
CA GLN A 16 20.39 16.26 -12.19
C GLN A 16 19.24 17.27 -12.07
N PHE A 17 19.55 18.56 -11.89
CA PHE A 17 18.56 19.59 -11.60
C PHE A 17 18.28 20.52 -12.78
N GLU A 18 18.79 20.22 -13.98
CA GLU A 18 18.69 21.09 -15.16
C GLU A 18 17.23 21.48 -15.48
N ASP A 19 16.33 20.50 -15.48
CA ASP A 19 14.90 20.73 -15.74
C ASP A 19 14.21 21.52 -14.62
N MET A 20 14.63 21.32 -13.38
CA MET A 20 14.13 22.09 -12.24
C MET A 20 14.60 23.54 -12.30
N ALA A 21 15.85 23.75 -12.73
CA ALA A 21 16.47 25.05 -12.85
C ALA A 21 15.80 25.89 -13.94
N LYS A 22 15.49 25.29 -15.11
CA LYS A 22 14.75 25.95 -16.20
C LYS A 22 13.38 26.49 -15.76
N ASN A 23 12.73 25.76 -14.85
CA ASN A 23 11.41 26.07 -14.32
C ASN A 23 11.44 26.93 -13.05
N TYR A 24 12.61 27.31 -12.56
CA TYR A 24 12.74 28.15 -11.38
C TYR A 24 12.33 29.60 -11.70
N ARG A 25 11.40 30.16 -10.92
CA ARG A 25 10.85 31.52 -11.12
C ARG A 25 10.90 32.38 -9.86
N HIS A 26 11.51 31.91 -8.79
CA HIS A 26 11.55 32.63 -7.52
C HIS A 26 12.76 33.55 -7.41
N SER A 27 12.62 34.63 -6.64
CA SER A 27 13.68 35.61 -6.41
C SER A 27 14.75 35.13 -5.42
N ASN A 28 14.45 34.12 -4.60
CA ASN A 28 15.40 33.61 -3.63
C ASN A 28 16.50 32.81 -4.34
N GLN A 29 17.74 33.24 -4.21
CA GLN A 29 18.87 32.59 -4.90
C GLN A 29 19.83 31.88 -3.96
N ASN A 30 19.67 32.02 -2.64
CA ASN A 30 20.67 31.55 -1.67
C ASN A 30 20.02 30.91 -0.43
N VAL A 31 20.68 29.89 0.10
CA VAL A 31 20.43 29.31 1.42
C VAL A 31 21.65 29.56 2.29
N TYR A 32 21.43 30.03 3.52
CA TYR A 32 22.50 30.35 4.48
C TYR A 32 22.40 29.44 5.70
N PHE A 33 23.51 28.78 6.01
CA PHE A 33 23.69 27.92 7.18
C PHE A 33 24.46 28.69 8.25
N ARG A 34 23.73 29.30 9.19
CA ARG A 34 24.23 30.27 10.18
C ARG A 34 24.12 29.78 11.63
N ILE A 35 24.45 28.51 11.88
CA ILE A 35 24.55 27.98 13.25
C ILE A 35 25.94 28.26 13.81
N THR A 36 26.02 28.71 15.06
CA THR A 36 27.28 28.98 15.77
C THR A 36 28.11 27.71 15.94
N SER A 37 27.46 26.60 16.29
CA SER A 37 28.10 25.28 16.39
C SER A 37 28.43 24.71 15.01
N PRO A 38 29.73 24.48 14.68
CA PRO A 38 30.14 23.98 13.36
C PRO A 38 29.58 22.60 13.02
N THR A 39 29.47 21.71 14.01
CA THR A 39 28.97 20.34 13.86
C THR A 39 27.48 20.33 13.55
N VAL A 40 26.68 21.07 14.32
CA VAL A 40 25.24 21.26 14.04
C VAL A 40 25.02 21.90 12.66
N ASN A 41 25.88 22.85 12.28
CA ASN A 41 25.81 23.47 10.95
C ASN A 41 26.07 22.45 9.83
N LEU A 42 27.00 21.52 10.04
CA LEU A 42 27.30 20.44 9.11
C LEU A 42 26.14 19.42 9.02
N GLU A 43 25.52 19.07 10.14
CA GLU A 43 24.34 18.19 10.18
C GLU A 43 23.16 18.76 9.38
N LEU A 44 22.89 20.06 9.50
CA LEU A 44 21.86 20.72 8.71
C LEU A 44 22.17 20.67 7.20
N LYS A 45 23.42 20.92 6.81
CA LYS A 45 23.85 20.78 5.41
C LYS A 45 23.67 19.34 4.92
N TYR A 46 24.00 18.37 5.75
CA TYR A 46 23.84 16.95 5.44
C TYR A 46 22.36 16.61 5.16
N ILE A 47 21.44 17.08 6.00
CA ILE A 47 19.99 16.91 5.76
C ILE A 47 19.57 17.57 4.44
N TRP A 48 19.98 18.82 4.19
CA TRP A 48 19.65 19.54 2.95
C TRP A 48 20.18 18.83 1.71
N TYR A 49 21.41 18.34 1.77
CA TYR A 49 22.03 17.54 0.73
C TYR A 49 21.19 16.30 0.44
N HIS A 50 20.90 15.49 1.47
CA HIS A 50 20.11 14.27 1.29
C HIS A 50 18.69 14.54 0.78
N LYS A 51 18.05 15.63 1.20
CA LYS A 51 16.70 15.96 0.73
C LYS A 51 16.69 16.41 -0.73
N LEU A 52 17.69 17.18 -1.15
CA LEU A 52 17.80 17.66 -2.52
C LEU A 52 18.18 16.52 -3.48
N PHE A 53 19.26 15.79 -3.20
CA PHE A 53 19.83 14.81 -4.13
C PHE A 53 19.03 13.52 -4.26
N ASN A 54 18.12 13.24 -3.33
CA ASN A 54 17.17 12.12 -3.42
C ASN A 54 15.78 12.55 -3.91
N ASP A 55 15.68 13.73 -4.56
CA ASP A 55 14.46 14.29 -5.15
C ASP A 55 13.28 14.44 -4.16
N ILE A 56 13.57 14.51 -2.86
CA ILE A 56 12.56 14.74 -1.81
C ILE A 56 12.17 16.22 -1.79
N TRP A 57 13.14 17.11 -1.98
CA TRP A 57 12.93 18.56 -2.03
C TRP A 57 13.34 19.12 -3.39
N THR A 58 12.47 19.94 -3.95
CA THR A 58 12.74 20.71 -5.17
C THR A 58 13.64 21.91 -4.91
N LEU A 59 14.28 22.46 -5.95
CA LEU A 59 15.02 23.73 -5.85
C LEU A 59 14.15 24.85 -5.26
N THR A 60 12.87 24.93 -5.69
CA THR A 60 11.87 25.85 -5.11
C THR A 60 11.72 25.69 -3.60
N SER A 61 11.66 24.44 -3.13
CA SER A 61 11.52 24.14 -1.70
C SER A 61 12.76 24.55 -0.92
N ILE A 62 13.94 24.18 -1.41
CA ILE A 62 15.25 24.44 -0.79
C ILE A 62 15.48 25.94 -0.59
N PHE A 63 15.39 26.72 -1.68
CA PHE A 63 15.70 28.15 -1.69
C PHE A 63 14.55 29.02 -1.16
N GLY A 64 13.32 28.51 -1.21
CA GLY A 64 12.13 29.21 -0.72
C GLY A 64 11.81 28.88 0.73
N GLY A 65 10.74 28.11 0.92
CA GLY A 65 10.13 27.89 2.22
C GLY A 65 11.05 27.21 3.25
N GLN A 66 11.94 26.30 2.84
CA GLN A 66 12.84 25.62 3.79
C GLN A 66 13.98 26.55 4.25
N ALA A 67 14.55 27.36 3.36
CA ALA A 67 15.54 28.38 3.73
C ALA A 67 15.00 29.38 4.75
N ALA A 68 13.76 29.84 4.57
CA ALA A 68 13.12 30.77 5.51
C ALA A 68 12.96 30.16 6.92
N LYS A 69 12.62 28.87 7.01
CA LYS A 69 12.51 28.18 8.30
C LYS A 69 13.88 27.86 8.91
N LEU A 70 14.87 27.52 8.08
CA LEU A 70 16.26 27.30 8.52
C LEU A 70 16.81 28.54 9.25
N ASN A 71 16.58 29.73 8.71
CA ASN A 71 17.01 30.98 9.34
C ASN A 71 16.41 31.15 10.75
N LYS A 72 15.16 30.73 10.96
CA LYS A 72 14.51 30.82 12.28
C LYS A 72 15.03 29.77 13.25
N ILE A 73 15.19 28.52 12.80
CA ILE A 73 15.87 27.48 13.60
C ILE A 73 17.27 27.95 14.00
N ALA A 74 18.01 28.58 13.08
CA ALA A 74 19.35 29.03 13.35
C ALA A 74 19.41 30.06 14.47
N ARG A 75 18.52 31.05 14.43
CA ARG A 75 18.39 32.04 15.50
C ARG A 75 18.03 31.37 16.84
N PHE A 76 17.01 30.52 16.84
CA PHE A 76 16.59 29.83 18.06
C PHE A 76 17.71 28.98 18.68
N LEU A 77 18.39 28.14 17.89
CA LEU A 77 19.46 27.29 18.38
C LEU A 77 20.65 28.11 18.88
N ASN A 78 21.03 29.18 18.18
CA ASN A 78 22.12 30.05 18.63
C ASN A 78 21.77 30.79 19.94
N GLU A 79 20.51 31.18 20.13
CA GLU A 79 20.06 31.90 21.33
C GLU A 79 19.88 30.97 22.54
N LYS A 80 19.28 29.78 22.34
CA LYS A 80 18.90 28.86 23.43
C LYS A 80 19.88 27.73 23.68
N TYR A 81 20.59 27.30 22.64
CA TYR A 81 21.49 26.14 22.65
C TYR A 81 22.86 26.44 22.00
N PRO A 82 23.57 27.52 22.40
CA PRO A 82 24.80 27.94 21.72
C PRO A 82 25.94 26.91 21.77
N ALA A 83 25.95 26.06 22.81
CA ALA A 83 26.95 25.02 23.03
C ALA A 83 26.53 23.62 22.53
N LEU A 84 25.45 23.52 21.75
CA LEU A 84 24.94 22.24 21.24
C LEU A 84 25.97 21.59 20.31
N HIS A 85 26.32 20.33 20.57
CA HIS A 85 27.27 19.59 19.75
C HIS A 85 26.59 18.87 18.58
N SER A 86 25.45 18.23 18.80
CA SER A 86 24.61 17.62 17.78
C SER A 86 23.14 18.00 17.96
N LEU A 87 22.38 18.09 16.86
CA LEU A 87 20.92 18.17 16.95
C LEU A 87 20.32 16.96 17.69
N LEU A 88 20.97 15.80 17.65
CA LEU A 88 20.50 14.58 18.34
C LEU A 88 20.71 14.64 19.86
N ASP A 89 21.51 15.59 20.36
CA ASP A 89 21.69 15.81 21.80
C ASP A 89 20.52 16.59 22.41
N LEU A 90 19.58 17.08 21.59
CA LEU A 90 18.39 17.75 22.07
C LEU A 90 17.44 16.75 22.75
N GLU A 91 16.98 17.08 23.95
CA GLU A 91 15.75 16.51 24.49
C GLU A 91 14.58 17.05 23.66
N ILE A 92 14.27 16.38 22.54
CA ILE A 92 13.44 16.95 21.47
C ILE A 92 12.05 17.38 21.93
N ASP A 93 11.47 16.66 22.90
CA ASP A 93 10.19 17.01 23.48
C ASP A 93 10.27 18.35 24.22
N LYS A 94 11.28 18.55 25.06
CA LYS A 94 11.51 19.83 25.75
C LYS A 94 11.85 20.95 24.77
N ALA A 95 12.79 20.70 23.84
CA ALA A 95 13.23 21.68 22.86
C ALA A 95 12.10 22.13 21.92
N GLU A 96 11.15 21.24 21.59
CA GLU A 96 9.96 21.61 20.82
C GLU A 96 9.05 22.56 21.59
N HIS A 97 8.82 22.34 22.89
CA HIS A 97 8.03 23.28 23.70
C HIS A 97 8.69 24.66 23.76
N GLU A 98 10.01 24.71 23.96
CA GLU A 98 10.77 25.97 23.96
C GLU A 98 10.76 26.67 22.59
N TRP A 99 10.83 25.90 21.51
CA TRP A 99 10.73 26.41 20.14
C TRP A 99 9.37 27.04 19.86
N LEU A 100 8.28 26.39 20.30
CA LEU A 100 6.93 26.95 20.18
C LEU A 100 6.80 28.23 21.01
N HIS A 101 7.33 28.27 22.22
CA HIS A 101 7.34 29.49 23.02
C HIS A 101 8.10 30.62 22.31
N TRP A 102 9.33 30.34 21.85
CA TRP A 102 10.18 31.29 21.14
C TRP A 102 9.50 31.83 19.87
N LEU A 103 8.83 30.97 19.09
CA LEU A 103 8.09 31.41 17.90
C LEU A 103 6.98 32.41 18.24
N ASN A 104 6.25 32.19 19.34
CA ASN A 104 5.20 33.10 19.82
C ASN A 104 5.81 34.44 20.24
N ASP A 105 6.92 34.43 20.99
CA ASP A 105 7.63 35.64 21.42
C ASP A 105 8.09 36.48 20.22
N GLN A 106 8.48 35.82 19.14
CA GLN A 106 8.86 36.47 17.87
C GLN A 106 7.66 36.88 17.00
N GLY A 107 6.42 36.81 17.52
CA GLY A 107 5.19 37.22 16.82
C GLY A 107 4.75 36.30 15.68
N ASN A 108 5.25 35.06 15.62
CA ASN A 108 4.86 34.13 14.55
C ASN A 108 3.53 33.45 14.91
N LYS A 109 2.60 33.40 13.95
CA LYS A 109 1.39 32.59 14.10
C LYS A 109 1.78 31.11 14.08
N ILE A 110 1.57 30.39 15.17
CA ILE A 110 1.94 28.96 15.31
C ILE A 110 0.82 28.03 14.82
N LYS A 111 -0.43 28.47 14.92
CA LYS A 111 -1.62 27.71 14.57
C LYS A 111 -2.18 28.19 13.24
N PHE A 112 -2.60 27.25 12.38
CA PHE A 112 -3.53 27.54 11.30
C PHE A 112 -4.93 27.07 11.71
N TYR A 113 -5.92 27.91 11.41
CA TYR A 113 -7.32 27.50 11.35
C TYR A 113 -7.56 27.04 9.92
N ARG A 114 -8.00 25.79 9.74
CA ARG A 114 -8.56 25.39 8.45
C ARG A 114 -10.07 25.57 8.54
N GLN A 115 -10.57 26.57 7.83
CA GLN A 115 -12.01 26.72 7.65
C GLN A 115 -12.49 25.66 6.65
N VAL A 116 -13.66 25.13 6.97
CA VAL A 116 -14.52 24.19 6.26
C VAL A 116 -14.27 24.08 4.75
N LEU A 117 -13.93 22.88 4.28
CA LEU A 117 -14.46 22.38 3.01
C LEU A 117 -15.45 21.27 3.38
N GLN A 118 -16.75 21.55 3.16
CA GLN A 118 -17.94 20.69 3.30
C GLN A 118 -18.35 20.09 4.67
N TYR A 119 -17.58 20.18 5.77
CA TYR A 119 -17.81 19.27 6.91
C TYR A 119 -17.82 19.84 8.34
N GLY A 120 -18.00 21.15 8.55
CA GLY A 120 -18.41 21.73 9.86
C GLY A 120 -17.53 21.49 11.10
N ALA A 121 -16.40 20.78 11.00
CA ALA A 121 -15.49 20.55 12.12
C ALA A 121 -14.23 21.42 11.96
N GLU A 122 -14.02 22.33 12.92
CA GLU A 122 -12.78 23.09 13.04
C GLU A 122 -11.72 22.20 13.71
N TYR A 123 -10.62 21.94 13.00
CA TYR A 123 -9.43 21.36 13.62
C TYR A 123 -8.28 22.36 13.54
N THR A 124 -7.65 22.58 14.69
CA THR A 124 -6.44 23.39 14.79
C THR A 124 -5.25 22.46 14.59
N HIS A 125 -4.37 22.80 13.65
CA HIS A 125 -3.07 22.14 13.56
C HIS A 125 -1.94 23.17 13.58
N ASN A 126 -0.81 22.76 14.15
CA ASN A 126 0.43 23.53 14.10
C ASN A 126 0.84 23.72 12.64
N ASN A 127 1.38 24.90 12.34
CA ASN A 127 1.87 25.18 10.99
C ASN A 127 3.18 24.45 10.69
N HIS A 128 3.57 24.43 9.41
CA HIS A 128 4.81 23.78 8.98
C HIS A 128 6.09 24.39 9.57
N LEU A 129 6.03 25.59 10.17
CA LEU A 129 7.16 26.22 10.87
C LEU A 129 7.27 25.69 12.31
N ALA A 130 6.15 25.57 13.01
CA ALA A 130 6.04 25.04 14.36
C ALA A 130 6.59 23.61 14.43
N ASN A 131 6.25 22.75 13.46
CA ASN A 131 6.72 21.37 13.41
C ASN A 131 8.15 21.22 12.84
N PHE A 132 8.80 22.32 12.43
CA PHE A 132 10.02 22.23 11.64
C PHE A 132 11.23 21.72 12.44
N LEU A 133 11.37 22.08 13.71
CA LEU A 133 12.46 21.60 14.56
C LEU A 133 12.42 20.07 14.69
N ARG A 134 11.27 19.52 15.09
CA ARG A 134 11.07 18.06 15.18
C ARG A 134 11.25 17.36 13.84
N TYR A 135 10.80 17.99 12.76
CA TYR A 135 11.02 17.48 11.41
C TYR A 135 12.53 17.34 11.11
N ILE A 136 13.32 18.39 11.29
CA ILE A 136 14.75 18.36 11.03
C ILE A 136 15.47 17.35 11.93
N HIS A 137 15.18 17.36 13.24
CA HIS A 137 15.71 16.38 14.19
C HIS A 137 15.42 14.94 13.75
N SER A 138 14.17 14.64 13.40
CA SER A 138 13.76 13.30 12.96
C SER A 138 14.47 12.87 11.67
N ASN A 139 14.72 13.82 10.75
CA ASN A 139 15.44 13.51 9.52
C ASN A 139 16.91 13.21 9.78
N LEU A 140 17.57 13.99 10.66
CA LEU A 140 18.95 13.68 11.02
C LEU A 140 19.03 12.29 11.63
N TYR A 141 18.18 12.01 12.63
CA TYR A 141 18.12 10.72 13.30
C TYR A 141 18.00 9.57 12.29
N GLN A 142 17.07 9.69 11.32
CA GLN A 142 16.90 8.68 10.28
C GLN A 142 18.12 8.54 9.34
N LEU A 143 18.77 9.64 8.97
CA LEU A 143 19.89 9.65 8.02
C LEU A 143 21.21 9.18 8.66
N THR A 144 21.32 9.22 9.98
CA THR A 144 22.50 8.76 10.74
C THR A 144 22.28 7.42 11.43
N ASP A 145 21.07 6.85 11.35
CA ASP A 145 20.75 5.54 11.92
C ASP A 145 21.31 4.41 11.05
N ASN A 146 22.50 3.96 11.42
CA ASN A 146 23.23 2.90 10.74
C ASN A 146 22.83 1.47 11.16
N ARG A 147 21.83 1.33 12.05
CA ARG A 147 21.33 0.00 12.45
C ARG A 147 20.74 -0.73 11.25
N GLU A 148 20.68 -2.05 11.34
CA GLU A 148 19.95 -2.85 10.38
C GLU A 148 18.47 -2.44 10.37
N GLU A 149 17.84 -2.43 9.19
CA GLU A 149 16.54 -1.81 9.01
C GLU A 149 15.46 -2.42 9.92
N TRP A 150 15.51 -3.72 10.21
CA TRP A 150 14.57 -4.39 11.11
C TRP A 150 14.75 -4.01 12.58
N GLU A 151 15.93 -3.51 12.98
CA GLU A 151 16.21 -3.08 14.35
C GLU A 151 15.76 -1.64 14.63
N LYS A 152 15.46 -0.87 13.58
CA LYS A 152 15.00 0.52 13.70
C LYS A 152 13.56 0.59 14.22
N ASP A 153 13.20 1.77 14.72
CA ASP A 153 11.83 2.08 15.17
C ASP A 153 10.90 2.42 14.03
N ARG A 154 11.47 2.78 12.89
CA ARG A 154 10.76 2.99 11.64
C ARG A 154 11.46 2.23 10.53
N TRP A 155 10.70 1.45 9.78
CA TRP A 155 11.23 0.68 8.66
C TRP A 155 10.85 1.35 7.35
N ASP A 156 11.83 1.48 6.46
CA ASP A 156 11.66 1.96 5.10
C ASP A 156 11.64 0.80 4.12
N VAL A 157 10.51 0.62 3.44
CA VAL A 157 10.34 -0.47 2.49
C VAL A 157 11.31 -0.41 1.32
N ARG A 158 11.84 0.77 0.98
CA ARG A 158 12.78 0.92 -0.13
C ARG A 158 14.10 0.23 0.19
N ILE A 159 14.59 0.39 1.42
CA ILE A 159 15.79 -0.30 1.93
C ILE A 159 15.51 -1.80 2.05
N LEU A 160 14.33 -2.18 2.56
CA LEU A 160 13.95 -3.59 2.66
C LEU A 160 13.74 -4.26 1.31
N HIS A 161 13.29 -3.51 0.30
CA HIS A 161 13.16 -3.99 -1.07
C HIS A 161 14.52 -4.32 -1.67
N GLU A 162 15.49 -3.39 -1.57
CA GLU A 162 16.85 -3.58 -2.06
C GLU A 162 17.54 -4.79 -1.40
N ARG A 163 17.35 -4.99 -0.10
CA ARG A 163 18.04 -6.04 0.67
C ARG A 163 17.34 -7.39 0.64
N TYR A 164 16.01 -7.40 0.69
CA TYR A 164 15.22 -8.62 0.92
C TYR A 164 14.15 -8.87 -0.14
N GLY A 165 14.04 -8.02 -1.18
CA GLY A 165 13.05 -8.16 -2.24
C GLY A 165 11.60 -7.95 -1.78
N ILE A 166 11.38 -7.21 -0.68
CA ILE A 166 10.01 -6.89 -0.21
C ILE A 166 9.31 -6.01 -1.25
N TYR A 167 8.20 -6.50 -1.79
CA TYR A 167 7.40 -5.75 -2.76
C TYR A 167 6.66 -4.58 -2.11
N TYR A 168 6.64 -3.44 -2.81
CA TYR A 168 5.80 -2.29 -2.46
C TYR A 168 5.34 -1.53 -3.70
N ASN A 169 4.22 -0.84 -3.57
CA ASN A 169 3.70 0.03 -4.62
C ASN A 169 4.54 1.33 -4.66
N LYS A 170 5.30 1.51 -5.74
CA LYS A 170 6.16 2.68 -5.96
C LYS A 170 5.39 3.99 -6.12
N SER A 171 4.16 3.92 -6.64
CA SER A 171 3.25 5.05 -6.81
C SER A 171 2.62 5.52 -5.49
N SER A 172 2.77 4.77 -4.39
CA SER A 172 2.32 5.19 -3.07
C SER A 172 3.42 5.92 -2.31
N THR A 173 3.09 7.01 -1.61
CA THR A 173 4.03 7.76 -0.76
C THR A 173 4.25 7.13 0.63
N ASN A 174 3.62 5.99 0.89
CA ASN A 174 3.57 5.37 2.21
C ASN A 174 4.74 4.40 2.46
N TYR A 175 5.97 4.88 2.35
CA TYR A 175 7.17 4.04 2.42
C TYR A 175 7.59 3.58 3.81
N LEU A 176 6.99 4.14 4.88
CA LEU A 176 7.42 3.90 6.26
C LEU A 176 6.40 3.08 7.07
N LEU A 177 6.89 2.10 7.83
CA LEU A 177 6.21 1.55 9.01
C LEU A 177 6.78 2.23 10.26
N ASP A 178 5.91 2.70 11.15
CA ASP A 178 6.32 3.40 12.36
C ASP A 178 5.81 2.66 13.60
N PHE A 179 6.74 2.16 14.41
CA PHE A 179 6.45 1.43 15.65
C PHE A 179 6.50 2.34 16.89
N THR A 180 6.88 3.63 16.78
CA THR A 180 7.06 4.52 17.95
C THR A 180 5.77 4.80 18.73
N ASN A 181 4.60 4.48 18.14
CA ASN A 181 3.30 4.60 18.80
C ASN A 181 3.01 3.45 19.78
N ILE A 182 3.79 2.37 19.74
CA ILE A 182 3.68 1.24 20.66
C ILE A 182 4.65 1.50 21.81
N LYS A 183 4.17 2.20 22.85
CA LYS A 183 5.00 2.64 23.99
C LYS A 183 5.11 1.58 25.10
N GLN A 184 4.32 0.52 25.03
CA GLN A 184 4.27 -0.52 26.04
C GLN A 184 5.55 -1.37 25.98
N VAL A 185 6.17 -1.56 27.13
CA VAL A 185 7.47 -2.23 27.26
C VAL A 185 7.45 -3.59 26.56
N ASN A 186 8.44 -3.81 25.68
CA ASN A 186 8.68 -5.02 24.88
C ASN A 186 7.63 -5.36 23.81
N MET A 187 6.45 -4.72 23.79
CA MET A 187 5.40 -5.06 22.83
C MET A 187 5.76 -4.69 21.39
N ASP A 188 6.52 -3.61 21.21
CA ASP A 188 7.04 -3.20 19.92
C ASP A 188 7.95 -4.27 19.31
N GLN A 189 8.82 -4.89 20.10
CA GLN A 189 9.73 -5.95 19.64
C GLN A 189 8.98 -7.19 19.16
N HIS A 190 7.97 -7.65 19.89
CA HIS A 190 7.16 -8.79 19.46
C HIS A 190 6.33 -8.48 18.21
N ILE A 191 5.80 -7.27 18.10
CA ILE A 191 5.06 -6.83 16.90
C ILE A 191 6.02 -6.71 15.71
N LYS A 192 7.20 -6.10 15.88
CA LYS A 192 8.26 -6.07 14.86
C LYS A 192 8.59 -7.51 14.41
N LYS A 193 8.89 -8.42 15.33
CA LYS A 193 9.16 -9.84 15.02
C LYS A 193 8.05 -10.48 14.17
N TYR A 194 6.79 -10.28 14.57
CA TYR A 194 5.63 -10.79 13.85
C TYR A 194 5.49 -10.20 12.44
N ILE A 195 5.58 -8.87 12.30
CA ILE A 195 5.45 -8.19 11.00
C ILE A 195 6.60 -8.59 10.06
N LYS A 196 7.84 -8.64 10.56
CA LYS A 196 9.02 -9.10 9.81
C LYS A 196 8.82 -10.51 9.27
N HIS A 197 8.42 -11.44 10.14
CA HIS A 197 8.18 -12.83 9.73
C HIS A 197 7.14 -12.91 8.59
N ARG A 198 6.02 -12.21 8.73
CA ARG A 198 4.93 -12.24 7.75
C ARG A 198 5.29 -11.56 6.43
N LEU A 199 6.09 -10.48 6.46
CA LEU A 199 6.63 -9.82 5.26
C LEU A 199 7.60 -10.73 4.51
N LEU A 200 8.57 -11.33 5.21
CA LEU A 200 9.56 -12.23 4.61
C LEU A 200 8.91 -13.52 4.06
N SER A 201 7.86 -14.02 4.72
CA SER A 201 7.13 -15.19 4.24
C SER A 201 6.19 -14.90 3.06
N LYS A 202 6.17 -13.65 2.54
CA LYS A 202 5.24 -13.16 1.50
C LYS A 202 3.76 -13.34 1.86
N SER A 203 3.44 -13.49 3.15
CA SER A 203 2.06 -13.60 3.62
C SER A 203 1.45 -12.22 3.94
N PHE A 204 2.25 -11.15 3.87
CA PHE A 204 1.84 -9.76 3.96
C PHE A 204 2.37 -8.92 2.80
N SER A 205 1.52 -8.02 2.31
CA SER A 205 1.95 -6.83 1.58
C SER A 205 2.39 -5.74 2.56
N TRP A 206 3.18 -4.77 2.08
CA TRP A 206 3.54 -3.58 2.85
C TRP A 206 2.31 -2.83 3.40
N SER A 207 1.28 -2.67 2.56
CA SER A 207 0.01 -2.05 2.96
C SER A 207 -0.71 -2.84 4.07
N SER A 208 -0.65 -4.17 4.02
CA SER A 208 -1.18 -5.03 5.08
C SER A 208 -0.43 -4.80 6.39
N ALA A 209 0.91 -4.72 6.37
CA ALA A 209 1.71 -4.45 7.56
C ALA A 209 1.35 -3.11 8.21
N ARG A 210 1.18 -2.04 7.41
CA ARG A 210 0.71 -0.73 7.89
C ARG A 210 -0.64 -0.82 8.61
N ARG A 211 -1.59 -1.52 7.98
CA ARG A 211 -2.92 -1.76 8.56
C ARG A 211 -2.82 -2.50 9.88
N TYR A 212 -1.98 -3.53 9.97
CA TYR A 212 -1.76 -4.27 11.21
C TYR A 212 -1.22 -3.35 12.32
N ILE A 213 -0.17 -2.57 12.05
CA ILE A 213 0.41 -1.65 13.05
C ILE A 213 -0.64 -0.66 13.57
N LEU A 214 -1.47 -0.09 12.70
CA LEU A 214 -2.52 0.84 13.10
C LEU A 214 -3.47 0.24 14.14
N TYR A 215 -4.00 -0.96 13.87
CA TYR A 215 -4.97 -1.61 14.74
C TYR A 215 -4.33 -2.22 15.99
N LEU A 216 -3.16 -2.86 15.83
CA LEU A 216 -2.43 -3.43 16.96
C LEU A 216 -1.98 -2.36 17.95
N SER A 217 -1.47 -1.22 17.49
CA SER A 217 -1.06 -0.13 18.40
C SER A 217 -2.23 0.35 19.27
N ARG A 218 -3.43 0.48 18.67
CA ARG A 218 -4.64 0.88 19.40
C ARG A 218 -5.10 -0.19 20.38
N PHE A 219 -5.09 -1.45 19.96
CA PHE A 219 -5.46 -2.58 20.80
C PHE A 219 -4.52 -2.71 22.01
N ILE A 220 -3.20 -2.71 21.79
CA ILE A 220 -2.21 -2.82 22.87
C ILE A 220 -2.32 -1.63 23.82
N ALA A 221 -2.41 -0.40 23.31
CA ALA A 221 -2.59 0.77 24.14
C ALA A 221 -3.85 0.68 25.02
N PHE A 222 -4.96 0.19 24.46
CA PHE A 222 -6.20 0.02 25.22
C PHE A 222 -6.07 -1.07 26.29
N ILE A 223 -5.58 -2.27 25.94
CA ILE A 223 -5.46 -3.38 26.91
C ILE A 223 -4.57 -2.98 28.09
N PHE A 224 -3.43 -2.35 27.82
CA PHE A 224 -2.50 -1.92 28.86
C PHE A 224 -3.00 -0.68 29.63
N SER A 225 -3.99 0.06 29.11
CA SER A 225 -4.71 1.05 29.91
C SER A 225 -5.66 0.42 30.92
N LEU A 226 -6.17 -0.79 30.63
CA LEU A 226 -6.98 -1.56 31.57
C LEU A 226 -6.12 -2.28 32.61
N GLU A 227 -4.95 -2.77 32.18
CA GLU A 227 -4.04 -3.58 32.97
C GLU A 227 -2.61 -2.99 32.94
N PRO A 228 -2.34 -1.87 33.64
CA PRO A 228 -1.08 -1.11 33.51
C PRO A 228 0.18 -1.84 33.96
N THR A 229 0.04 -2.90 34.75
CA THR A 229 1.16 -3.70 35.26
C THR A 229 1.58 -4.82 34.31
N TRP A 230 0.78 -5.10 33.28
CA TRP A 230 1.07 -6.17 32.33
C TRP A 230 2.27 -5.82 31.44
N ARG A 231 2.94 -6.87 30.99
CA ARG A 231 4.05 -6.81 30.02
C ARG A 231 3.86 -7.78 28.86
N ASP A 232 2.78 -8.55 28.89
CA ASP A 232 2.42 -9.56 27.90
C ASP A 232 0.88 -9.66 27.79
N LEU A 233 0.39 -10.56 26.94
CA LEU A 233 -1.04 -10.82 26.77
C LEU A 233 -1.47 -12.15 27.42
N LYS A 234 -0.63 -12.80 28.24
CA LYS A 234 -0.93 -14.13 28.81
C LYS A 234 -2.23 -14.13 29.61
N GLY A 235 -2.45 -13.07 30.37
CA GLY A 235 -3.63 -12.85 31.21
C GLY A 235 -4.91 -12.46 30.44
N LEU A 236 -4.87 -12.34 29.12
CA LEU A 236 -6.00 -11.88 28.31
C LEU A 236 -7.20 -12.82 28.48
N LYS A 237 -8.34 -12.22 28.84
CA LYS A 237 -9.64 -12.87 29.07
C LYS A 237 -10.71 -12.25 28.18
N ARG A 238 -11.82 -12.96 27.98
CA ARG A 238 -12.98 -12.51 27.20
C ARG A 238 -13.47 -11.12 27.62
N SER A 239 -13.55 -10.84 28.92
CA SER A 239 -13.97 -9.54 29.44
C SER A 239 -13.14 -8.36 28.93
N HIS A 240 -11.83 -8.53 28.68
CA HIS A 240 -11.00 -7.48 28.11
C HIS A 240 -11.36 -7.21 26.65
N ILE A 241 -11.66 -8.27 25.89
CA ILE A 241 -12.07 -8.17 24.48
C ILE A 241 -13.43 -7.48 24.37
N GLU A 242 -14.38 -7.81 25.24
CA GLU A 242 -15.71 -7.17 25.27
C GLU A 242 -15.58 -5.67 25.52
N ARG A 243 -14.75 -5.28 26.50
CA ARG A 243 -14.44 -3.87 26.76
C ARG A 243 -13.75 -3.20 25.57
N TYR A 244 -12.86 -3.91 24.86
CA TYR A 244 -12.21 -3.38 23.68
C TYR A 244 -13.19 -3.18 22.52
N ILE A 245 -14.11 -4.13 22.27
CA ILE A 245 -15.16 -4.01 21.26
C ILE A 245 -16.04 -2.81 21.59
N GLN A 246 -16.48 -2.67 22.83
CA GLN A 246 -17.25 -1.50 23.29
C GLN A 246 -16.49 -0.19 23.01
N TRP A 247 -15.23 -0.12 23.43
CA TRP A 247 -14.38 1.04 23.18
C TRP A 247 -14.23 1.33 21.68
N LEU A 248 -14.12 0.31 20.83
CA LEU A 248 -13.96 0.46 19.38
C LEU A 248 -15.24 1.04 18.75
N HIS A 249 -16.42 0.63 19.21
CA HIS A 249 -17.70 1.23 18.82
C HIS A 249 -17.81 2.70 19.28
N GLU A 250 -17.45 3.00 20.53
CA GLU A 250 -17.47 4.38 21.02
C GLU A 250 -16.47 5.29 20.29
N TYR A 251 -15.27 4.76 20.02
CA TYR A 251 -14.21 5.46 19.29
C TYR A 251 -14.64 5.80 17.87
N THR A 252 -15.21 4.83 17.16
CA THR A 252 -15.67 5.03 15.78
C THR A 252 -16.86 5.98 15.71
N ALA A 253 -17.83 5.85 16.62
CA ALA A 253 -18.96 6.79 16.71
C ALA A 253 -18.50 8.23 16.93
N LYS A 254 -17.51 8.45 17.81
CA LYS A 254 -17.00 9.80 18.13
C LYS A 254 -16.10 10.39 17.04
N LYS A 255 -15.26 9.59 16.38
CA LYS A 255 -14.20 10.10 15.48
C LYS A 255 -14.47 9.89 13.98
N LEU A 256 -15.34 8.97 13.61
CA LEU A 256 -15.69 8.69 12.20
C LEU A 256 -17.07 9.27 11.87
N MET A 257 -17.32 10.53 12.27
CA MET A 257 -18.60 11.25 12.14
C MET A 257 -19.04 11.57 10.69
N GLN A 258 -18.47 10.93 9.66
CA GLN A 258 -18.83 11.21 8.26
C GLN A 258 -19.96 10.30 7.80
N LYS A 259 -20.89 10.86 7.01
CA LYS A 259 -22.04 10.14 6.41
C LYS A 259 -21.63 8.93 5.56
N ASN A 260 -20.40 8.91 5.04
CA ASN A 260 -19.80 7.83 4.23
C ASN A 260 -18.67 7.08 4.95
N ALA A 261 -18.44 7.34 6.24
CA ALA A 261 -17.47 6.56 6.99
C ALA A 261 -18.02 5.15 7.18
N HIS A 262 -17.35 4.16 6.59
CA HIS A 262 -17.66 2.75 6.79
C HIS A 262 -17.20 2.29 8.18
N SER A 263 -17.88 2.75 9.22
CA SER A 263 -17.55 2.49 10.62
C SER A 263 -17.51 0.99 10.92
N GLU A 264 -18.46 0.24 10.38
CA GLU A 264 -18.57 -1.21 10.49
C GLU A 264 -17.39 -1.91 9.81
N ASN A 265 -16.96 -1.41 8.65
CA ASN A 265 -15.77 -1.95 7.98
C ASN A 265 -14.50 -1.68 8.79
N TYR A 266 -14.38 -0.48 9.36
CA TYR A 266 -13.24 -0.15 10.21
C TYR A 266 -13.18 -1.05 11.46
N ILE A 267 -14.33 -1.33 12.09
CA ILE A 267 -14.45 -2.24 13.24
C ILE A 267 -14.09 -3.67 12.82
N LEU A 268 -14.70 -4.16 11.73
CA LEU A 268 -14.46 -5.50 11.18
C LEU A 268 -12.97 -5.73 10.92
N GLU A 269 -12.33 -4.81 10.19
CA GLU A 269 -10.91 -4.89 9.87
C GLU A 269 -10.04 -4.93 11.13
N GLY A 270 -10.37 -4.10 12.12
CA GLY A 270 -9.67 -4.10 13.41
C GLY A 270 -9.78 -5.45 14.14
N LEU A 271 -10.98 -6.01 14.23
CA LEU A 271 -11.21 -7.29 14.90
C LEU A 271 -10.58 -8.46 14.15
N LEU A 272 -10.63 -8.46 12.81
CA LEU A 272 -9.97 -9.49 11.99
C LEU A 272 -8.44 -9.46 12.16
N VAL A 273 -7.85 -8.27 12.19
CA VAL A 273 -6.41 -8.09 12.44
C VAL A 273 -6.03 -8.62 13.82
N ILE A 274 -6.77 -8.25 14.87
CA ILE A 274 -6.49 -8.68 16.24
C ILE A 274 -6.66 -10.18 16.37
N ARG A 275 -7.78 -10.72 15.88
CA ARG A 275 -8.03 -12.16 15.89
C ARG A 275 -6.89 -12.92 15.23
N LYS A 276 -6.51 -12.51 14.01
CA LYS A 276 -5.44 -13.18 13.26
C LYS A 276 -4.08 -13.07 13.95
N PHE A 277 -3.76 -11.90 14.49
CA PHE A 277 -2.54 -11.70 15.26
C PHE A 277 -2.50 -12.61 16.49
N LEU A 278 -3.56 -12.64 17.30
CA LEU A 278 -3.62 -13.48 18.49
C LEU A 278 -3.56 -14.97 18.15
N GLU A 279 -4.26 -15.41 17.09
CA GLU A 279 -4.20 -16.80 16.60
C GLU A 279 -2.78 -17.18 16.18
N ASP A 280 -2.09 -16.29 15.46
CA ASP A 280 -0.73 -16.55 14.98
C ASP A 280 0.30 -16.55 16.10
N ILE A 281 0.25 -15.60 17.05
CA ILE A 281 1.21 -15.60 18.17
C ILE A 281 1.01 -16.81 19.09
N GLN A 282 -0.22 -17.32 19.25
CA GLN A 282 -0.46 -18.60 19.93
C GLN A 282 0.11 -19.77 19.13
N ARG A 283 -0.18 -19.83 17.82
CA ARG A 283 0.28 -20.92 16.94
C ARG A 283 1.80 -20.99 16.84
N TYR A 284 2.47 -19.85 16.82
CA TYR A 284 3.93 -19.75 16.74
C TYR A 284 4.61 -19.68 18.12
N GLU A 285 3.86 -19.94 19.20
CA GLU A 285 4.37 -20.03 20.57
C GLU A 285 5.18 -18.80 20.99
N TYR A 286 4.69 -17.61 20.64
CA TYR A 286 5.28 -16.38 21.15
C TYR A 286 5.08 -16.33 22.66
N ASP A 287 6.11 -15.91 23.37
CA ASP A 287 6.13 -15.72 24.81
C ASP A 287 5.02 -14.78 25.30
N ILE A 288 4.62 -13.78 24.52
CA ILE A 288 3.54 -12.86 24.87
C ILE A 288 2.13 -13.43 24.66
N ALA A 289 1.99 -14.62 24.07
CA ALA A 289 0.69 -15.11 23.62
C ALA A 289 -0.30 -15.34 24.78
N PRO A 290 -1.60 -15.10 24.56
CA PRO A 290 -2.61 -15.37 25.59
C PRO A 290 -2.64 -16.84 25.97
N MET A 291 -2.84 -17.14 27.27
CA MET A 291 -3.08 -18.52 27.72
C MET A 291 -4.49 -18.99 27.34
N THR A 292 -5.46 -18.07 27.33
CA THR A 292 -6.80 -18.36 26.85
C THR A 292 -6.79 -18.54 25.33
N HIS A 293 -7.26 -19.68 24.85
CA HIS A 293 -7.37 -19.95 23.41
C HIS A 293 -8.20 -18.86 22.70
N VAL A 294 -7.72 -18.33 21.57
CA VAL A 294 -8.34 -17.15 20.90
C VAL A 294 -9.80 -17.35 20.51
N ARG A 295 -10.21 -18.57 20.13
CA ARG A 295 -11.64 -18.89 19.89
C ARG A 295 -12.56 -18.68 21.11
N LYS A 296 -12.02 -18.57 22.33
CA LYS A 296 -12.76 -18.22 23.55
C LYS A 296 -12.67 -16.72 23.88
N LEU A 297 -11.83 -15.98 23.16
CA LEU A 297 -11.61 -14.54 23.33
C LEU A 297 -12.45 -13.73 22.33
N LEU A 298 -12.43 -14.12 21.05
CA LEU A 298 -13.12 -13.46 19.93
C LEU A 298 -14.00 -14.47 19.21
N PHE A 299 -15.31 -14.20 19.18
CA PHE A 299 -16.29 -15.04 18.52
C PHE A 299 -16.63 -14.52 17.11
N PRO A 300 -17.07 -15.37 16.18
CA PRO A 300 -17.54 -14.93 14.87
C PRO A 300 -18.67 -13.89 14.96
N GLU A 301 -19.51 -13.96 15.99
CA GLU A 301 -20.65 -13.07 16.23
C GLU A 301 -20.23 -11.65 16.65
N ASP A 302 -18.99 -11.48 17.14
CA ASP A 302 -18.44 -10.15 17.45
C ASP A 302 -18.16 -9.33 16.18
N MET A 303 -18.10 -9.99 15.01
CA MET A 303 -17.78 -9.34 13.74
C MET A 303 -19.01 -8.61 13.17
N PRO A 304 -18.95 -7.30 12.90
CA PRO A 304 -20.09 -6.58 12.37
C PRO A 304 -20.41 -7.05 10.95
N LYS A 305 -21.69 -7.16 10.63
CA LYS A 305 -22.15 -7.50 9.27
C LYS A 305 -22.08 -6.25 8.39
N LEU A 306 -21.30 -6.33 7.31
CA LEU A 306 -21.24 -5.25 6.33
C LEU A 306 -22.55 -5.19 5.55
N ARG A 307 -23.13 -3.99 5.48
CA ARG A 307 -24.23 -3.71 4.55
C ARG A 307 -23.66 -3.72 3.14
N LYS A 308 -24.18 -4.57 2.25
CA LYS A 308 -23.83 -4.51 0.83
C LYS A 308 -24.39 -3.21 0.26
N LYS A 309 -23.59 -2.48 -0.52
CA LYS A 309 -24.12 -1.40 -1.37
C LYS A 309 -25.11 -2.02 -2.35
N SER A 310 -26.23 -1.34 -2.62
CA SER A 310 -27.13 -1.79 -3.67
C SER A 310 -26.45 -1.65 -5.04
N ILE A 311 -26.81 -2.50 -5.99
CA ILE A 311 -26.30 -2.46 -7.36
C ILE A 311 -26.60 -1.10 -8.02
N GLU A 312 -27.71 -0.48 -7.65
CA GLU A 312 -28.14 0.86 -8.07
C GLU A 312 -27.22 2.00 -7.58
N GLN A 313 -26.27 1.72 -6.68
CA GLN A 313 -25.26 2.68 -6.18
C GLN A 313 -23.89 2.50 -6.84
N ILE A 314 -23.79 1.75 -7.94
CA ILE A 314 -22.59 1.74 -8.78
C ILE A 314 -22.58 3.06 -9.55
N ASP A 315 -21.76 4.00 -9.09
CA ASP A 315 -21.58 5.29 -9.75
C ASP A 315 -20.88 5.08 -11.10
N TYR A 316 -21.67 5.05 -12.18
CA TYR A 316 -21.13 5.21 -13.52
C TYR A 316 -20.74 6.68 -13.74
N ILE A 317 -19.62 6.92 -14.42
CA ILE A 317 -19.27 8.27 -14.84
C ILE A 317 -20.27 8.64 -15.95
N PRO A 318 -21.09 9.70 -15.77
CA PRO A 318 -22.06 10.09 -16.80
C PRO A 318 -21.36 10.48 -18.10
N GLU A 319 -21.99 10.19 -19.24
CA GLU A 319 -21.41 10.44 -20.57
C GLU A 319 -20.93 11.88 -20.76
N TYR A 320 -21.75 12.86 -20.34
CA TYR A 320 -21.39 14.29 -20.45
C TYR A 320 -20.10 14.66 -19.67
N VAL A 321 -19.78 13.93 -18.59
CA VAL A 321 -18.55 14.14 -17.81
C VAL A 321 -17.35 13.56 -18.57
N LEU A 322 -17.52 12.41 -19.23
CA LEU A 322 -16.49 11.83 -20.10
C LEU A 322 -16.23 12.72 -21.31
N GLU A 323 -17.29 13.21 -21.97
CA GLU A 323 -17.20 14.15 -23.09
C GLU A 323 -16.42 15.41 -22.69
N GLN A 324 -16.72 15.98 -21.52
CA GLN A 324 -15.99 17.13 -20.98
C GLN A 324 -14.51 16.78 -20.75
N LEU A 325 -14.21 15.66 -20.10
CA LEU A 325 -12.84 15.22 -19.83
C LEU A 325 -12.03 15.09 -21.13
N PHE A 326 -12.59 14.46 -22.17
CA PHE A 326 -11.90 14.26 -23.43
C PHE A 326 -11.79 15.53 -24.27
N THR A 327 -12.77 16.45 -24.18
CA THR A 327 -12.72 17.77 -24.82
C THR A 327 -11.52 18.59 -24.33
N TYR A 328 -11.27 18.60 -23.02
CA TYR A 328 -10.21 19.38 -22.39
C TYR A 328 -8.95 18.56 -22.07
N LEU A 329 -8.84 17.34 -22.60
CA LEU A 329 -7.75 16.42 -22.24
C LEU A 329 -6.37 17.00 -22.54
N ASN A 330 -6.24 17.70 -23.68
CA ASN A 330 -4.98 18.31 -24.11
C ASN A 330 -4.56 19.52 -23.26
N GLU A 331 -5.44 20.04 -22.40
CA GLU A 331 -5.10 21.06 -21.41
C GLU A 331 -4.48 20.49 -20.14
N LEU A 332 -4.57 19.16 -19.94
CA LEU A 332 -3.90 18.49 -18.84
C LEU A 332 -2.39 18.53 -19.01
N ASN A 333 -1.68 18.36 -17.90
CA ASN A 333 -0.23 18.11 -17.96
C ASN A 333 0.05 16.91 -18.87
N LYS A 334 1.02 17.06 -19.78
CA LYS A 334 1.39 16.04 -20.78
C LYS A 334 1.67 14.67 -20.17
N ASN A 335 2.10 14.61 -18.91
CA ASN A 335 2.36 13.36 -18.20
C ASN A 335 1.08 12.62 -17.76
N TYR A 336 -0.05 13.31 -17.62
CA TYR A 336 -1.32 12.72 -17.19
C TYR A 336 -2.20 12.26 -18.35
N ILE A 337 -2.02 12.83 -19.55
CA ILE A 337 -2.78 12.46 -20.74
C ILE A 337 -2.68 10.94 -21.03
N PRO A 338 -1.49 10.32 -21.05
CA PRO A 338 -1.37 8.88 -21.26
C PRO A 338 -2.02 8.05 -20.15
N VAL A 339 -1.92 8.51 -18.90
CA VAL A 339 -2.51 7.82 -17.74
C VAL A 339 -4.03 7.75 -17.86
N VAL A 340 -4.67 8.86 -18.26
CA VAL A 340 -6.12 8.91 -18.48
C VAL A 340 -6.52 7.99 -19.63
N TRP A 341 -5.82 8.04 -20.76
CA TRP A 341 -6.11 7.15 -21.90
C TRP A 341 -5.98 5.67 -21.54
N VAL A 342 -4.88 5.29 -20.90
CA VAL A 342 -4.64 3.90 -20.50
C VAL A 342 -5.69 3.45 -19.50
N ALA A 343 -6.00 4.24 -18.47
CA ALA A 343 -7.03 3.88 -17.49
C ALA A 343 -8.42 3.74 -18.12
N PHE A 344 -8.81 4.69 -18.98
CA PHE A 344 -10.12 4.69 -19.64
C PHE A 344 -10.28 3.50 -20.59
N LYS A 345 -9.25 3.21 -21.41
CA LYS A 345 -9.31 2.09 -22.34
C LYS A 345 -9.27 0.77 -21.59
N THR A 346 -8.32 0.61 -20.67
CA THR A 346 -8.01 -0.70 -20.07
C THR A 346 -8.86 -1.08 -18.86
N GLY A 347 -9.54 -0.11 -18.23
CA GLY A 347 -10.21 -0.33 -16.95
C GLY A 347 -9.25 -0.71 -15.81
N LEU A 348 -7.93 -0.62 -16.03
CA LEU A 348 -6.93 -0.91 -15.00
C LEU A 348 -7.11 0.04 -13.82
N ARG A 349 -6.88 -0.47 -12.61
CA ARG A 349 -6.83 0.39 -11.43
C ARG A 349 -5.70 1.39 -11.62
N ILE A 350 -5.86 2.59 -11.08
CA ILE A 350 -4.84 3.63 -11.18
C ILE A 350 -3.46 3.17 -10.67
N SER A 351 -3.41 2.30 -9.66
CA SER A 351 -2.15 1.70 -9.17
C SER A 351 -1.45 0.84 -10.22
N ASP A 352 -2.23 0.15 -11.05
CA ASP A 352 -1.76 -0.80 -12.03
C ASP A 352 -1.29 -0.02 -13.27
N VAL A 353 -2.05 1.01 -13.68
CA VAL A 353 -1.65 1.96 -14.75
C VAL A 353 -0.32 2.64 -14.42
N LEU A 354 -0.18 3.16 -13.19
CA LEU A 354 1.05 3.83 -12.76
C LEU A 354 2.21 2.87 -12.50
N GLY A 355 1.95 1.56 -12.50
CA GLY A 355 2.94 0.50 -12.35
C GLY A 355 3.47 -0.06 -13.68
N LEU A 356 2.88 0.33 -14.82
CA LEU A 356 3.28 -0.16 -16.14
C LEU A 356 4.73 0.24 -16.45
N THR A 357 5.49 -0.72 -16.99
CA THR A 357 6.88 -0.58 -17.42
C THR A 357 6.97 -0.57 -18.94
N ALA A 358 8.07 -0.08 -19.52
CA ALA A 358 8.17 0.10 -20.98
C ALA A 358 8.04 -1.20 -21.79
N ASP A 359 8.40 -2.34 -21.18
CA ASP A 359 8.28 -3.69 -21.74
C ASP A 359 6.84 -4.25 -21.69
N CYS A 360 5.90 -3.55 -21.05
CA CYS A 360 4.49 -3.94 -21.08
C CYS A 360 3.89 -3.77 -22.49
N LEU A 361 4.49 -2.95 -23.35
CA LEU A 361 3.98 -2.66 -24.69
C LEU A 361 4.55 -3.67 -25.69
N VAL A 362 3.69 -4.56 -26.19
CA VAL A 362 4.07 -5.58 -27.18
C VAL A 362 3.30 -5.40 -28.47
N LYS A 363 3.84 -5.87 -29.58
CA LYS A 363 3.18 -5.84 -30.88
C LYS A 363 2.63 -7.23 -31.21
N LEU A 364 1.31 -7.39 -31.13
CA LEU A 364 0.60 -8.62 -31.48
C LEU A 364 -0.21 -8.36 -32.75
N ASN A 365 -0.03 -9.20 -33.78
CA ASN A 365 -0.75 -9.09 -35.07
C ASN A 365 -0.68 -7.69 -35.70
N GLY A 366 0.46 -7.00 -35.58
CA GLY A 366 0.65 -5.67 -36.14
C GLY A 366 0.11 -4.52 -35.28
N LYS A 367 -0.62 -4.80 -34.20
CA LYS A 367 -1.18 -3.80 -33.26
C LYS A 367 -0.41 -3.80 -31.93
N TYR A 368 -0.35 -2.65 -31.28
CA TYR A 368 0.20 -2.56 -29.93
C TYR A 368 -0.80 -3.05 -28.89
N SER A 369 -0.30 -3.73 -27.87
CA SER A 369 -1.03 -4.35 -26.76
C SER A 369 -0.29 -4.11 -25.44
N ILE A 370 -1.02 -4.02 -24.33
CA ILE A 370 -0.44 -3.89 -22.99
C ILE A 370 -0.51 -5.24 -22.27
N VAL A 371 0.64 -5.81 -21.94
CA VAL A 371 0.77 -7.03 -21.13
C VAL A 371 0.97 -6.64 -19.68
N THR A 372 0.14 -7.19 -18.78
CA THR A 372 0.22 -6.91 -17.34
C THR A 372 -0.28 -8.09 -16.53
N ASP A 373 0.35 -8.34 -15.38
CA ASP A 373 -0.06 -9.37 -14.42
C ASP A 373 -1.06 -8.78 -13.42
N ILE A 374 -2.35 -9.06 -13.59
CA ILE A 374 -3.40 -8.57 -12.68
C ILE A 374 -3.72 -9.65 -11.63
N GLU A 375 -3.11 -9.57 -10.45
CA GLU A 375 -3.34 -10.55 -9.37
C GLU A 375 -4.76 -10.52 -8.76
N LYS A 376 -5.55 -9.46 -9.02
CA LYS A 376 -6.74 -9.11 -8.22
C LYS A 376 -8.06 -8.95 -9.00
N MET A 377 -8.21 -9.65 -10.12
CA MET A 377 -9.49 -9.78 -10.85
C MET A 377 -9.79 -11.24 -11.20
N VAL A 378 -9.97 -12.08 -10.17
CA VAL A 378 -10.44 -13.46 -10.35
C VAL A 378 -11.96 -13.51 -10.62
N SER A 379 -12.69 -12.41 -10.44
CA SER A 379 -14.16 -12.38 -10.51
C SER A 379 -14.73 -12.36 -11.93
N LEU A 380 -13.93 -12.12 -12.98
CA LEU A 380 -14.38 -12.08 -14.37
C LEU A 380 -13.98 -13.33 -15.18
N ILE A 381 -13.32 -14.31 -14.55
CA ILE A 381 -12.97 -15.57 -15.21
C ILE A 381 -14.24 -16.45 -15.28
N PRO A 382 -14.69 -16.87 -16.47
CA PRO A 382 -15.85 -17.72 -16.64
C PRO A 382 -15.61 -19.04 -15.90
N LYS A 383 -16.64 -19.49 -15.21
CA LYS A 383 -16.61 -20.79 -14.55
C LYS A 383 -16.73 -21.86 -15.62
N LEU A 384 -15.59 -22.47 -15.96
CA LEU A 384 -15.52 -23.58 -16.90
C LEU A 384 -15.75 -24.92 -16.19
N THR A 385 -16.68 -25.76 -16.66
CA THR A 385 -16.89 -27.11 -16.11
C THR A 385 -17.15 -28.11 -17.22
N PHE A 386 -16.58 -29.30 -17.13
CA PHE A 386 -16.95 -30.40 -18.03
C PHE A 386 -18.39 -30.85 -17.74
N VAL A 387 -19.16 -31.05 -18.80
CA VAL A 387 -20.53 -31.58 -18.73
C VAL A 387 -20.45 -33.09 -18.78
N LYS A 388 -20.51 -33.76 -17.62
CA LYS A 388 -20.26 -35.22 -17.51
C LYS A 388 -21.15 -36.04 -18.46
N ASP A 389 -22.41 -35.65 -18.59
CA ASP A 389 -23.41 -36.38 -19.38
C ASP A 389 -23.23 -36.24 -20.89
N SER A 390 -22.35 -35.35 -21.34
CA SER A 390 -22.00 -35.18 -22.77
C SER A 390 -20.85 -36.07 -23.23
N LEU A 391 -20.19 -36.77 -22.30
CA LEU A 391 -19.03 -37.61 -22.62
C LEU A 391 -19.46 -38.74 -23.57
N SER A 392 -18.82 -38.79 -24.74
CA SER A 392 -18.91 -39.96 -25.63
C SER A 392 -17.52 -40.33 -26.13
N VAL A 393 -17.29 -41.64 -26.26
CA VAL A 393 -15.97 -42.21 -26.54
C VAL A 393 -16.07 -43.14 -27.74
N ASP A 394 -15.38 -42.78 -28.81
CA ASP A 394 -15.18 -43.60 -29.99
C ASP A 394 -13.79 -44.24 -29.95
N LYS A 395 -13.53 -45.16 -30.88
CA LYS A 395 -12.22 -45.82 -31.01
C LYS A 395 -11.06 -44.82 -31.06
N ASP A 396 -11.21 -43.77 -31.85
CA ASP A 396 -10.12 -42.84 -32.16
C ASP A 396 -10.29 -41.47 -31.48
N TYR A 397 -11.42 -41.18 -30.84
CA TYR A 397 -11.70 -39.83 -30.33
C TYR A 397 -12.56 -39.85 -29.07
N ILE A 398 -12.37 -38.83 -28.24
CA ILE A 398 -13.22 -38.51 -27.11
C ILE A 398 -13.94 -37.19 -27.43
N TYR A 399 -15.25 -37.19 -27.18
CA TYR A 399 -16.09 -36.00 -27.28
C TYR A 399 -16.54 -35.59 -25.88
N ILE A 400 -16.45 -34.31 -25.58
CA ILE A 400 -16.90 -33.76 -24.31
C ILE A 400 -17.33 -32.31 -24.50
N ASP A 401 -18.40 -31.93 -23.81
CA ASP A 401 -18.81 -30.53 -23.72
C ASP A 401 -18.21 -29.84 -22.49
N VAL A 402 -17.91 -28.55 -22.64
CA VAL A 402 -17.56 -27.64 -21.55
C VAL A 402 -18.64 -26.57 -21.44
N SER A 403 -19.23 -26.44 -20.25
CA SER A 403 -20.05 -25.29 -19.88
C SER A 403 -19.14 -24.12 -19.55
N VAL A 404 -19.40 -22.99 -20.22
CA VAL A 404 -18.75 -21.70 -20.04
C VAL A 404 -19.79 -20.77 -19.42
N ARG A 405 -19.65 -20.51 -18.11
CA ARG A 405 -20.59 -19.66 -17.38
C ARG A 405 -19.95 -18.34 -16.98
N THR A 406 -20.48 -17.24 -17.50
CA THR A 406 -20.18 -15.86 -17.08
C THR A 406 -21.25 -15.38 -16.08
N GLU A 407 -21.22 -14.09 -15.71
CA GLU A 407 -22.31 -13.49 -14.92
C GLU A 407 -23.59 -13.28 -15.74
N GLU A 408 -23.48 -13.16 -17.06
CA GLU A 408 -24.57 -12.78 -17.97
C GLU A 408 -25.15 -13.97 -18.75
N GLU A 409 -24.33 -14.99 -19.03
CA GLU A 409 -24.74 -16.11 -19.88
C GLU A 409 -24.06 -17.44 -19.50
N GLU A 410 -24.72 -18.54 -19.87
CA GLU A 410 -24.17 -19.89 -19.82
C GLU A 410 -24.27 -20.50 -21.21
N LYS A 411 -23.11 -20.86 -21.79
CA LYS A 411 -22.99 -21.48 -23.11
C LYS A 411 -22.27 -22.80 -23.00
N THR A 412 -22.68 -23.77 -23.81
CA THR A 412 -22.02 -25.07 -23.91
C THR A 412 -21.23 -25.14 -25.20
N ARG A 413 -19.98 -25.63 -25.14
CA ARG A 413 -19.13 -25.86 -26.33
C ARG A 413 -18.68 -27.31 -26.38
N SER A 414 -18.81 -27.92 -27.55
CA SER A 414 -18.41 -29.31 -27.80
C SER A 414 -16.98 -29.41 -28.30
N PHE A 415 -16.23 -30.33 -27.73
CA PHE A 415 -14.83 -30.59 -28.07
C PHE A 415 -14.64 -32.03 -28.51
N LYS A 416 -13.81 -32.22 -29.54
CA LYS A 416 -13.36 -33.51 -30.05
C LYS A 416 -11.85 -33.56 -29.97
N PHE A 417 -11.30 -34.50 -29.22
CA PHE A 417 -9.84 -34.64 -29.06
C PHE A 417 -9.40 -36.11 -29.05
N ASN A 418 -8.12 -36.33 -29.29
CA ASN A 418 -7.49 -37.65 -29.32
C ASN A 418 -6.24 -37.61 -28.42
N LEU A 419 -6.02 -38.68 -27.65
CA LEU A 419 -4.79 -38.88 -26.91
C LEU A 419 -3.82 -39.62 -27.81
N LYS A 420 -2.77 -38.96 -28.31
CA LYS A 420 -1.75 -39.47 -29.26
C LYS A 420 -1.19 -40.85 -28.87
N SER A 421 -1.95 -41.91 -29.10
CA SER A 421 -1.66 -43.27 -28.69
C SER A 421 -2.41 -44.24 -29.59
N ILE A 422 -1.82 -45.42 -29.81
CA ILE A 422 -2.37 -46.51 -30.65
C ILE A 422 -3.51 -47.25 -29.91
N VAL A 423 -4.06 -46.65 -28.85
CA VAL A 423 -4.99 -47.28 -27.91
C VAL A 423 -6.43 -46.99 -28.35
N ASP A 424 -7.28 -48.02 -28.33
CA ASP A 424 -8.72 -47.86 -28.51
C ASP A 424 -9.27 -47.11 -27.29
N HIS A 425 -9.76 -45.87 -27.48
CA HIS A 425 -10.15 -45.04 -26.36
C HIS A 425 -11.33 -45.62 -25.56
N ARG A 426 -12.09 -46.57 -26.14
CA ARG A 426 -13.18 -47.28 -25.47
C ARG A 426 -12.70 -48.19 -24.33
N GLU A 427 -11.41 -48.51 -24.30
CA GLU A 427 -10.75 -49.30 -23.25
C GLU A 427 -10.23 -48.41 -22.09
N LEU A 428 -10.46 -47.09 -22.14
CA LEU A 428 -10.00 -46.16 -21.12
C LEU A 428 -11.07 -45.90 -20.07
N ASN A 429 -10.66 -45.89 -18.80
CA ASN A 429 -11.50 -45.49 -17.69
C ASN A 429 -11.42 -43.96 -17.52
N ILE A 430 -12.56 -43.29 -17.72
CA ILE A 430 -12.66 -41.83 -17.65
C ILE A 430 -13.48 -41.43 -16.43
N ASN A 431 -12.87 -40.66 -15.53
CA ASN A 431 -13.48 -40.17 -14.30
C ASN A 431 -13.40 -38.65 -14.21
N PHE A 432 -14.37 -38.06 -13.51
CA PHE A 432 -14.40 -36.62 -13.24
C PHE A 432 -14.29 -36.37 -11.74
N ASP A 433 -13.57 -35.31 -11.36
CA ASP A 433 -13.60 -34.83 -9.99
C ASP A 433 -15.01 -34.31 -9.57
N LYS A 434 -15.23 -34.17 -8.26
CA LYS A 434 -16.50 -33.65 -7.71
C LYS A 434 -16.94 -32.30 -8.33
N PRO A 435 -16.04 -31.33 -8.58
CA PRO A 435 -16.42 -30.07 -9.22
C PRO A 435 -16.44 -30.12 -10.76
N SER A 436 -16.18 -31.27 -11.40
CA SER A 436 -16.06 -31.42 -12.87
C SER A 436 -15.04 -30.46 -13.52
N LYS A 437 -13.98 -30.12 -12.79
CA LYS A 437 -12.87 -29.28 -13.26
C LYS A 437 -11.72 -30.10 -13.83
N THR A 438 -11.69 -31.40 -13.56
CA THR A 438 -10.62 -32.29 -13.96
C THR A 438 -11.21 -33.59 -14.52
N ILE A 439 -10.71 -34.02 -15.68
CA ILE A 439 -10.91 -35.36 -16.22
C ILE A 439 -9.65 -36.17 -15.93
N GLU A 440 -9.83 -37.35 -15.38
CA GLU A 440 -8.80 -38.37 -15.23
C GLU A 440 -9.08 -39.49 -16.23
N ILE A 441 -8.12 -39.77 -17.11
CA ILE A 441 -8.21 -40.80 -18.13
C ILE A 441 -7.10 -41.80 -17.86
N ILE A 442 -7.45 -43.01 -17.44
CA ILE A 442 -6.50 -44.07 -17.07
C ILE A 442 -6.79 -45.34 -17.87
N ASN A 443 -5.74 -46.08 -18.20
CA ASN A 443 -5.87 -47.43 -18.74
C ASN A 443 -6.09 -48.46 -17.62
N ASP A 444 -6.36 -49.71 -17.98
CA ASP A 444 -6.58 -50.83 -17.05
C ASP A 444 -5.39 -51.16 -16.14
N VAL A 445 -4.19 -50.66 -16.48
CA VAL A 445 -2.96 -50.84 -15.71
C VAL A 445 -2.71 -49.65 -14.76
N GLY A 446 -3.62 -48.67 -14.73
CA GLY A 446 -3.56 -47.50 -13.84
C GLY A 446 -2.67 -46.35 -14.33
N TYR A 447 -2.13 -46.42 -15.55
CA TYR A 447 -1.39 -45.33 -16.17
C TYR A 447 -2.34 -44.41 -16.93
N GLY A 448 -2.13 -43.10 -16.81
CA GLY A 448 -3.04 -42.15 -17.44
C GLY A 448 -2.64 -40.70 -17.23
N ILE A 449 -3.55 -39.82 -17.65
CA ILE A 449 -3.38 -38.37 -17.60
C ILE A 449 -4.53 -37.71 -16.86
N ARG A 450 -4.23 -36.57 -16.25
CA ARG A 450 -5.23 -35.68 -15.66
C ARG A 450 -5.26 -34.38 -16.44
N ILE A 451 -6.43 -34.06 -16.98
CA ILE A 451 -6.67 -32.90 -17.81
C ILE A 451 -7.54 -31.92 -17.02
N ARG A 452 -7.04 -30.71 -16.75
CA ARG A 452 -7.83 -29.63 -16.16
C ARG A 452 -8.60 -28.89 -17.25
N VAL A 453 -9.84 -28.50 -16.94
CA VAL A 453 -10.78 -27.88 -17.88
C VAL A 453 -10.25 -26.58 -18.49
N LEU A 454 -9.57 -25.73 -17.73
CA LEU A 454 -9.06 -24.44 -18.24
C LEU A 454 -7.91 -24.62 -19.25
N PRO A 455 -6.81 -25.34 -18.93
CA PRO A 455 -5.78 -25.66 -19.91
C PRO A 455 -6.32 -26.37 -21.15
N PHE A 456 -7.23 -27.34 -20.97
CA PHE A 456 -7.88 -28.04 -22.08
C PHE A 456 -8.66 -27.11 -22.99
N PHE A 457 -9.52 -26.27 -22.42
CA PHE A 457 -10.34 -25.33 -23.16
C PHE A 457 -9.48 -24.35 -23.97
N LEU A 458 -8.39 -23.84 -23.37
CA LEU A 458 -7.45 -22.93 -24.05
C LEU A 458 -6.69 -23.62 -25.19
N GLU A 459 -6.24 -24.86 -24.97
CA GLU A 459 -5.51 -25.63 -25.99
C GLU A 459 -6.40 -25.99 -27.19
N GLN A 460 -7.65 -26.37 -26.96
CA GLN A 460 -8.56 -26.84 -28.00
C GLN A 460 -9.25 -25.72 -28.79
N THR A 461 -9.40 -24.53 -28.21
CA THR A 461 -10.13 -23.44 -28.89
C THR A 461 -9.25 -22.57 -29.78
N GLN A 462 -7.93 -22.48 -29.58
CA GLN A 462 -7.03 -21.51 -30.26
C GLN A 462 -7.51 -20.04 -30.24
N TYR A 463 -8.60 -19.73 -29.53
CA TYR A 463 -9.23 -18.43 -29.39
C TYR A 463 -9.17 -18.00 -27.92
N GLU A 464 -8.99 -16.69 -27.71
CA GLU A 464 -9.12 -16.03 -26.42
C GLU A 464 -10.48 -16.39 -25.80
N LEU A 465 -10.51 -16.76 -24.52
CA LEU A 465 -11.79 -16.83 -23.82
C LEU A 465 -12.48 -15.47 -23.98
N ASP A 466 -13.75 -15.43 -24.39
CA ASP A 466 -14.60 -14.22 -24.40
C ASP A 466 -14.93 -13.74 -22.97
N CYS A 467 -13.99 -13.87 -22.04
CA CYS A 467 -13.94 -12.96 -20.91
C CYS A 467 -13.02 -11.84 -21.31
N GLU A 468 -13.50 -10.61 -21.13
CA GLU A 468 -12.61 -9.53 -20.77
C GLU A 468 -11.71 -10.01 -19.61
N ILE A 469 -10.54 -10.52 -19.96
CA ILE A 469 -9.21 -10.32 -19.38
C ILE A 469 -8.26 -11.24 -20.19
N LEU A 470 -8.11 -10.89 -21.47
CA LEU A 470 -6.81 -10.68 -22.07
C LEU A 470 -6.86 -9.25 -22.59
N TYR A 471 -6.31 -8.28 -21.87
CA TYR A 471 -6.38 -6.91 -22.35
C TYR A 471 -5.32 -6.68 -23.44
N ILE A 472 -5.59 -7.14 -24.67
CA ILE A 472 -4.98 -6.55 -25.86
C ILE A 472 -5.67 -5.20 -26.07
N GLY A 473 -5.21 -4.20 -25.32
CA GLY A 473 -5.60 -2.82 -25.55
C GLY A 473 -5.19 -2.38 -26.93
N GLN A 474 -6.09 -2.45 -27.89
CA GLN A 474 -5.85 -1.94 -29.24
C GLN A 474 -5.72 -0.41 -29.15
N SER A 475 -4.50 0.10 -29.25
CA SER A 475 -4.30 1.49 -29.68
C SER A 475 -4.40 1.50 -31.21
N THR A 476 -5.51 2.00 -31.77
CA THR A 476 -5.48 2.52 -33.13
C THR A 476 -4.59 3.77 -33.15
N PRO A 477 -3.67 3.92 -34.11
CA PRO A 477 -3.11 5.22 -34.40
C PRO A 477 -4.25 6.09 -34.94
N VAL A 478 -4.40 7.29 -34.38
CA VAL A 478 -5.19 8.35 -35.03
C VAL A 478 -4.18 9.11 -35.89
N ASP A 479 -4.49 9.20 -37.18
CA ASP A 479 -3.76 9.97 -38.19
C ASP A 479 -3.57 11.44 -37.82
#